data_AF-A0A5B8VZH6-F1
#
_entry.id   AF-A0A5B8VZH6-F1
#
_cell.length_a   1.000
_cell.length_b   1.000
_cell.length_c   1.000
_cell.angle_alpha   90.00
_cell.angle_beta   90.00
_cell.angle_gamma   90.00
#
_symmetry.space_group_name_H-M   'P 1'
#
loop_
_entity.id
_entity.type
_entity.pdbx_description
1 polymer ?
#
loop_
_entity_poly.entity_id
_entity_poly.type
_entity_poly.pdbx_seq_one_letter_code
_entity_poly.pdbx_strand_id
1 'polypeptide(L)'
;MLDQSFSPDNFKTIIQILNRKGIYIEGEGKFTRDVFLPSRREANKLLSINQTIKSERERLIINAKRNSTKFDYGSYKFFKDAFSDLKTKIRKVKDEKLEEVLNELSELVNKESYKVGFNRGHIKWGKQLYVDNGTAEDFLVLKQIQYNLKKSFKVKPSSRSLILPQLITLLEDKFSKTVIRTDISSFYENIDHGLLISKIGNNNVLSSPSKRIIKQVLNAYWQTLIADGLKLSTDIRVGIPRGFGISAYLAEVFMREFDSRIRALPNVTYYARYVDDIIIIITPNSRHETISPNSYIDRVEKILDEEVKLSLNLEKTKVLDLRPVASKLTSISTLQMTFLGYIFIFKYRHVDNDISNPISLQNVVVRMSRERKKRYAKRIINAFKIYDRGRTVFLKKSNRLLIRRIKYLTSNTKLIGNKSKAFVGVYFSNIFLTEDYDDLIFLDKLLSIEINKLPASTSYLKARLTKFKFKKGFKTKIFYNYNLKTLDLILNNWD
;
A
#
# COMPACT_ATOMS: atom_id res chain seq x y z
N MET A 1 -15.23 21.51 -19.86
CA MET A 1 -13.97 21.65 -19.07
C MET A 1 -14.09 20.80 -17.82
N LEU A 2 -13.03 20.17 -17.31
CA LEU A 2 -13.11 19.43 -16.04
C LEU A 2 -13.19 20.45 -14.90
N ASP A 3 -14.28 20.44 -14.12
CA ASP A 3 -14.36 21.28 -12.92
C ASP A 3 -13.32 20.80 -11.89
N GLN A 4 -12.49 21.73 -11.45
CA GLN A 4 -11.35 21.53 -10.56
C GLN A 4 -11.42 22.45 -9.34
N SER A 5 -12.53 23.15 -9.18
CA SER A 5 -12.76 24.07 -8.08
C SER A 5 -12.82 23.32 -6.73
N PHE A 6 -12.57 24.04 -5.65
CA PHE A 6 -12.84 23.54 -4.30
C PHE A 6 -14.30 23.83 -3.94
N SER A 7 -15.22 23.33 -4.76
CA SER A 7 -16.67 23.51 -4.61
C SER A 7 -17.28 22.42 -3.72
N PRO A 8 -18.47 22.67 -3.15
CA PRO A 8 -19.23 21.69 -2.39
C PRO A 8 -19.51 20.41 -3.20
N ASP A 9 -19.86 20.55 -4.48
CA ASP A 9 -20.13 19.43 -5.38
C ASP A 9 -18.90 18.56 -5.65
N ASN A 10 -17.73 19.18 -5.81
CA ASN A 10 -16.48 18.45 -5.96
C ASN A 10 -16.11 17.71 -4.68
N PHE A 11 -16.28 18.35 -3.51
CA PHE A 11 -16.09 17.66 -2.22
C PHE A 11 -17.07 16.50 -2.02
N LYS A 12 -18.35 16.68 -2.37
CA LYS A 12 -19.37 15.61 -2.37
C LYS A 12 -18.94 14.44 -3.26
N THR A 13 -18.43 14.74 -4.45
CA THR A 13 -17.89 13.73 -5.39
C THR A 13 -16.70 12.98 -4.79
N ILE A 14 -15.75 13.69 -4.17
CA ILE A 14 -14.61 13.08 -3.46
C ILE A 14 -15.10 12.17 -2.33
N ILE A 15 -16.07 12.62 -1.54
CA ILE A 15 -16.65 11.82 -0.46
C ILE A 15 -17.26 10.53 -1.00
N GLN A 16 -18.05 10.61 -2.06
CA GLN A 16 -18.65 9.44 -2.70
C GLN A 16 -17.59 8.46 -3.23
N ILE A 17 -16.55 8.97 -3.90
CA ILE A 17 -15.43 8.14 -4.40
C ILE A 17 -14.75 7.40 -3.24
N LEU A 18 -14.53 8.07 -2.12
CA LEU A 18 -13.89 7.49 -0.94
C LEU A 18 -14.81 6.50 -0.21
N ASN A 19 -16.09 6.80 -0.09
CA ASN A 19 -17.10 5.89 0.46
C ASN A 19 -17.19 4.60 -0.37
N ARG A 20 -17.16 4.68 -1.72
CA ARG A 20 -17.09 3.48 -2.60
C ARG A 20 -15.83 2.65 -2.35
N LYS A 21 -14.72 3.30 -2.00
CA LYS A 21 -13.47 2.63 -1.57
C LYS A 21 -13.51 2.11 -0.13
N GLY A 22 -14.62 2.30 0.60
CA GLY A 22 -14.78 1.85 1.99
C GLY A 22 -14.16 2.80 3.03
N ILE A 23 -13.85 4.03 2.64
CA ILE A 23 -13.34 5.08 3.52
C ILE A 23 -14.52 5.96 3.90
N TYR A 24 -15.17 5.65 5.02
CA TYR A 24 -16.29 6.45 5.52
C TYR A 24 -15.78 7.76 6.13
N ILE A 25 -16.07 8.90 5.49
CA ILE A 25 -15.53 10.21 5.88
C ILE A 25 -16.28 10.82 7.04
N GLU A 26 -17.58 10.65 7.07
CA GLU A 26 -18.46 11.16 8.12
C GLU A 26 -18.37 10.32 9.41
N GLY A 27 -17.32 9.51 9.57
CA GLY A 27 -17.12 8.65 10.74
C GLY A 27 -16.59 9.42 11.94
N GLU A 28 -17.02 9.01 13.13
CA GLU A 28 -16.56 9.60 14.40
C GLU A 28 -15.05 9.43 14.61
N GLY A 29 -14.40 10.46 15.17
CA GLY A 29 -12.98 10.45 15.49
C GLY A 29 -12.05 10.46 14.28
N LYS A 30 -12.55 10.76 13.08
CA LYS A 30 -11.74 10.80 11.85
C LYS A 30 -10.92 12.09 11.73
N PHE A 31 -11.50 13.20 12.17
CA PHE A 31 -10.91 14.53 12.10
C PHE A 31 -10.77 15.10 13.51
N THR A 32 -9.85 16.05 13.67
CA THR A 32 -9.65 16.77 14.95
C THR A 32 -10.90 17.49 15.41
N ARG A 33 -11.66 18.07 14.47
CA ARG A 33 -13.00 18.63 14.69
C ARG A 33 -14.04 17.83 13.93
N ASP A 34 -15.12 17.47 14.61
CA ASP A 34 -16.20 16.65 14.04
C ASP A 34 -17.28 17.47 13.32
N VAL A 35 -16.90 18.05 12.18
CA VAL A 35 -17.80 18.87 11.35
C VAL A 35 -18.96 18.08 10.76
N PHE A 36 -18.85 16.76 10.64
CA PHE A 36 -19.88 15.88 10.07
C PHE A 36 -20.88 15.36 11.12
N LEU A 37 -20.81 15.84 12.37
CA LEU A 37 -21.75 15.43 13.41
C LEU A 37 -23.23 15.63 13.01
N PRO A 38 -23.64 16.76 12.38
CA PRO A 38 -25.03 16.96 11.98
C PRO A 38 -25.54 15.91 10.99
N SER A 39 -24.80 15.64 9.90
CA SER A 39 -25.16 14.62 8.92
C SER A 39 -25.08 13.21 9.52
N ARG A 40 -24.08 12.94 10.37
CA ARG A 40 -23.92 11.64 11.04
C ARG A 40 -25.07 11.32 11.99
N ARG A 41 -25.63 12.31 12.70
CA ARG A 41 -26.80 12.11 13.57
C ARG A 41 -28.00 11.58 12.79
N GLU A 42 -28.28 12.15 11.62
CA GLU A 42 -29.34 11.66 10.74
C GLU A 42 -29.03 10.28 10.15
N ALA A 43 -27.77 10.02 9.79
CA ALA A 43 -27.32 8.69 9.37
C ALA A 43 -27.53 7.63 10.48
N ASN A 44 -27.31 7.99 11.75
CA ASN A 44 -27.55 7.10 12.88
C ASN A 44 -29.04 6.78 13.08
N LYS A 45 -29.95 7.72 12.78
CA LYS A 45 -31.41 7.43 12.75
C LYS A 45 -31.75 6.42 11.65
N LEU A 46 -31.11 6.47 10.48
CA LEU A 46 -31.29 5.44 9.44
C LEU A 46 -30.77 4.08 9.91
N LEU A 47 -29.65 4.06 10.64
CA LEU A 47 -29.09 2.83 11.21
C LEU A 47 -30.03 2.20 12.24
N SER A 48 -30.62 3.00 13.14
CA SER A 48 -31.58 2.47 14.14
C SER A 48 -32.81 1.88 13.46
N ILE A 49 -33.40 2.56 12.47
CA ILE A 49 -34.53 2.01 11.70
C ILE A 49 -34.15 0.70 11.01
N ASN A 50 -32.95 0.61 10.42
CA ASN A 50 -32.49 -0.62 9.78
C ASN A 50 -32.26 -1.75 10.79
N GLN A 51 -31.83 -1.44 12.01
CA GLN A 51 -31.73 -2.41 13.10
C GLN A 51 -33.12 -2.91 13.52
N THR A 52 -34.10 -2.01 13.69
CA THR A 52 -35.49 -2.39 13.99
C THR A 52 -36.07 -3.34 12.94
N ILE A 53 -35.91 -3.03 11.65
CA ILE A 53 -36.36 -3.91 10.55
C ILE A 53 -35.66 -5.26 10.58
N LYS A 54 -34.36 -5.28 10.92
CA LYS A 54 -33.59 -6.52 11.04
C LYS A 54 -34.09 -7.37 12.21
N SER A 55 -34.32 -6.75 13.37
CA SER A 55 -34.85 -7.43 14.56
C SER A 55 -36.23 -8.01 14.30
N GLU A 56 -37.10 -7.30 13.59
CA GLU A 56 -38.42 -7.82 13.22
C GLU A 56 -38.32 -9.01 12.26
N ARG A 57 -37.41 -8.94 11.28
CA ARG A 57 -37.11 -10.10 10.41
C ARG A 57 -36.65 -11.31 11.22
N GLU A 58 -35.75 -11.11 12.17
CA GLU A 58 -35.23 -12.17 13.04
C GLU A 58 -36.35 -12.76 13.91
N ARG A 59 -37.23 -11.93 14.48
CA ARG A 59 -38.41 -12.35 15.23
C ARG A 59 -39.34 -13.23 14.39
N LEU A 60 -39.66 -12.81 13.16
CA LEU A 60 -40.53 -13.57 12.25
C LEU A 60 -39.91 -14.90 11.83
N ILE A 61 -38.58 -14.95 11.62
CA ILE A 61 -37.87 -16.22 11.35
C ILE A 61 -37.96 -17.17 12.55
N ILE A 62 -37.80 -16.66 13.77
CA ILE A 62 -37.90 -17.48 14.99
C ILE A 62 -39.33 -18.01 15.15
N ASN A 63 -40.34 -17.17 14.90
CA ASN A 63 -41.75 -17.57 15.01
C ASN A 63 -42.11 -18.68 13.99
N ALA A 64 -41.69 -18.51 12.73
CA ALA A 64 -41.90 -19.52 11.68
C ALA A 64 -41.27 -20.88 12.04
N LYS A 65 -40.06 -20.87 12.60
CA LYS A 65 -39.38 -22.10 13.07
C LYS A 65 -40.09 -22.77 14.25
N ARG A 66 -40.58 -21.99 15.21
CA ARG A 66 -41.29 -22.52 16.40
C ARG A 66 -42.61 -23.19 16.04
N ASN A 67 -43.33 -22.63 15.07
CA ASN A 67 -44.65 -23.10 14.68
C ASN A 67 -44.61 -24.05 13.47
N SER A 68 -43.43 -24.42 12.97
CA SER A 68 -43.24 -25.22 11.75
C SER A 68 -43.99 -24.64 10.53
N THR A 69 -44.09 -23.31 10.44
CA THR A 69 -44.76 -22.59 9.35
C THR A 69 -43.76 -21.93 8.39
N LYS A 70 -44.25 -21.51 7.21
CA LYS A 70 -43.45 -20.72 6.26
C LYS A 70 -43.22 -19.31 6.80
N PHE A 71 -42.11 -18.70 6.40
CA PHE A 71 -41.79 -17.30 6.73
C PHE A 71 -42.86 -16.35 6.17
N ASP A 72 -43.46 -15.53 7.05
CA ASP A 72 -44.44 -14.53 6.65
C ASP A 72 -43.77 -13.32 6.00
N TYR A 73 -43.58 -13.42 4.69
CA TYR A 73 -43.02 -12.35 3.89
C TYR A 73 -43.96 -11.13 3.76
N GLY A 74 -45.27 -11.34 3.84
CA GLY A 74 -46.28 -10.27 3.72
C GLY A 74 -46.17 -9.29 4.87
N SER A 75 -46.20 -9.80 6.11
CA SER A 75 -46.06 -8.99 7.32
C SER A 75 -44.69 -8.30 7.39
N TYR A 76 -43.61 -9.00 7.03
CA TYR A 76 -42.28 -8.40 6.96
C TYR A 76 -42.21 -7.25 5.95
N LYS A 77 -42.80 -7.43 4.75
CA LYS A 77 -42.84 -6.40 3.71
C LYS A 77 -43.65 -5.19 4.17
N PHE A 78 -44.84 -5.39 4.73
CA PHE A 78 -45.67 -4.33 5.27
C PHE A 78 -44.93 -3.52 6.35
N PHE A 79 -44.30 -4.20 7.32
CA PHE A 79 -43.51 -3.56 8.36
C PHE A 79 -42.33 -2.75 7.79
N LYS A 80 -41.63 -3.30 6.80
CA LYS A 80 -40.52 -2.61 6.14
C LYS A 80 -40.99 -1.37 5.37
N ASP A 81 -42.12 -1.48 4.67
CA ASP A 81 -42.67 -0.42 3.82
C ASP A 81 -43.23 0.73 4.68
N ALA A 82 -43.72 0.45 5.90
CA ALA A 82 -44.11 1.48 6.87
C ALA A 82 -42.99 2.47 7.23
N PHE A 83 -41.72 2.08 7.07
CA PHE A 83 -40.56 2.95 7.28
C PHE A 83 -40.05 3.63 6.00
N SER A 84 -40.64 3.36 4.83
CA SER A 84 -40.14 3.86 3.54
C SER A 84 -40.10 5.39 3.49
N ASP A 85 -41.23 6.04 3.78
CA ASP A 85 -41.34 7.50 3.73
C ASP A 85 -40.47 8.17 4.77
N LEU A 86 -40.41 7.61 5.98
CA LEU A 86 -39.54 8.10 7.04
C LEU A 86 -38.06 8.03 6.63
N LYS A 87 -37.63 6.91 6.02
CA LYS A 87 -36.25 6.78 5.50
C LYS A 87 -35.96 7.80 4.42
N THR A 88 -36.90 8.08 3.52
CA THR A 88 -36.74 9.07 2.46
C THR A 88 -36.59 10.48 3.05
N LYS A 89 -37.44 10.85 4.01
CA LYS A 89 -37.33 12.12 4.75
C LYS A 89 -35.99 12.26 5.46
N ILE A 90 -35.55 11.24 6.21
CA ILE A 90 -34.26 11.29 6.92
C ILE A 90 -33.09 11.39 5.94
N ARG A 91 -33.13 10.67 4.80
CA ARG A 91 -32.08 10.79 3.77
C ARG A 91 -31.98 12.21 3.22
N LYS A 92 -33.11 12.84 2.94
CA LYS A 92 -33.16 14.23 2.46
C LYS A 92 -32.52 15.18 3.48
N VAL A 93 -32.95 15.14 4.74
CA VAL A 93 -32.38 15.97 5.82
C VAL A 93 -30.88 15.70 6.00
N LYS A 94 -30.47 14.42 5.95
CA LYS A 94 -29.06 14.03 6.07
C LYS A 94 -28.21 14.63 4.93
N ASP A 95 -28.73 14.64 3.70
CA ASP A 95 -28.05 15.20 2.55
C ASP A 95 -28.01 16.75 2.60
N GLU A 96 -29.09 17.41 3.06
CA GLU A 96 -29.12 18.85 3.33
C GLU A 96 -28.07 19.25 4.37
N LYS A 97 -27.98 18.52 5.50
CA LYS A 97 -26.96 18.75 6.53
C LYS A 97 -25.54 18.50 6.06
N LEU A 98 -25.35 17.56 5.15
CA LEU A 98 -24.04 17.36 4.53
C LEU A 98 -23.69 18.55 3.62
N GLU A 99 -24.66 19.06 2.87
CA GLU A 99 -24.46 20.19 1.95
C GLU A 99 -24.11 21.48 2.68
N GLU A 100 -24.79 21.79 3.78
CA GLU A 100 -24.45 22.90 4.69
C GLU A 100 -22.97 22.84 5.10
N VAL A 101 -22.51 21.68 5.59
CA VAL A 101 -21.11 21.47 6.00
C VAL A 101 -20.14 21.65 4.82
N LEU A 102 -20.48 21.14 3.63
CA LEU A 102 -19.63 21.26 2.45
C LEU A 102 -19.54 22.69 1.93
N ASN A 103 -20.62 23.47 2.04
CA ASN A 103 -20.64 24.90 1.73
C ASN A 103 -19.69 25.66 2.65
N GLU A 104 -19.80 25.48 3.96
CA GLU A 104 -18.91 26.13 4.94
C GLU A 104 -17.43 25.79 4.68
N LEU A 105 -17.13 24.51 4.40
CA LEU A 105 -15.76 24.08 4.10
C LEU A 105 -15.27 24.67 2.77
N SER A 106 -16.13 24.78 1.75
CA SER A 106 -15.81 25.40 0.47
C SER A 106 -15.50 26.89 0.62
N GLU A 107 -16.32 27.63 1.37
CA GLU A 107 -16.08 29.04 1.65
C GLU A 107 -14.78 29.25 2.41
N LEU A 108 -14.47 28.39 3.39
CA LEU A 108 -13.24 28.46 4.17
C LEU A 108 -11.99 28.29 3.29
N VAL A 109 -11.95 27.28 2.43
CA VAL A 109 -10.75 26.92 1.65
C VAL A 109 -10.48 27.86 0.48
N ASN A 110 -11.52 28.55 -0.01
CA ASN A 110 -11.39 29.50 -1.11
C ASN A 110 -10.93 30.89 -0.65
N LYS A 111 -10.88 31.16 0.66
CA LYS A 111 -10.26 32.38 1.20
C LYS A 111 -8.76 32.41 0.87
N GLU A 112 -8.23 33.59 0.56
CA GLU A 112 -6.80 33.76 0.26
C GLU A 112 -5.91 33.42 1.46
N SER A 113 -6.39 33.70 2.67
CA SER A 113 -5.72 33.40 3.92
C SER A 113 -5.66 31.91 4.25
N TYR A 114 -6.46 31.08 3.58
CA TYR A 114 -6.44 29.64 3.81
C TYR A 114 -5.09 29.04 3.47
N LYS A 115 -4.55 28.30 4.43
CA LYS A 115 -3.29 27.59 4.35
C LYS A 115 -3.51 26.16 4.83
N VAL A 116 -3.18 25.20 3.98
CA VAL A 116 -3.18 23.79 4.38
C VAL A 116 -2.18 23.58 5.52
N GLY A 117 -2.59 22.84 6.55
CA GLY A 117 -1.74 22.47 7.67
C GLY A 117 -0.51 21.67 7.23
N PHE A 118 0.61 21.91 7.89
CA PHE A 118 1.85 21.23 7.58
C PHE A 118 2.68 20.99 8.85
N ASN A 119 2.70 19.73 9.30
CA ASN A 119 3.33 19.33 10.55
C ASN A 119 4.24 18.11 10.35
N ARG A 120 5.15 17.92 11.31
CA ARG A 120 5.94 16.69 11.41
C ARG A 120 5.08 15.55 11.92
N GLY A 121 5.12 14.44 11.19
CA GLY A 121 4.58 13.16 11.61
C GLY A 121 5.63 12.31 12.35
N HIS A 122 5.35 11.03 12.48
CA HIS A 122 6.30 10.07 13.05
C HIS A 122 7.44 9.76 12.07
N ILE A 123 8.63 9.49 12.60
CA ILE A 123 9.75 8.96 11.82
C ILE A 123 9.46 7.49 11.48
N LYS A 124 9.67 7.12 10.21
CA LYS A 124 9.49 5.76 9.74
C LYS A 124 10.68 5.32 8.90
N TRP A 125 11.32 4.23 9.29
CA TRP A 125 12.54 3.70 8.62
C TRP A 125 13.66 4.76 8.50
N GLY A 126 13.86 5.55 9.54
CA GLY A 126 14.86 6.62 9.57
C GLY A 126 14.51 7.84 8.71
N LYS A 127 13.29 7.93 8.15
CA LYS A 127 12.83 9.06 7.35
C LYS A 127 11.67 9.79 8.03
N GLN A 128 11.74 11.12 8.08
CA GLN A 128 10.70 11.98 8.62
C GLN A 128 9.46 11.95 7.71
N LEU A 129 8.28 11.71 8.29
CA LEU A 129 7.00 11.86 7.59
C LEU A 129 6.38 13.21 7.90
N TYR A 130 5.50 13.68 7.02
CA TYR A 130 4.78 14.94 7.18
C TYR A 130 3.29 14.69 7.05
N VAL A 131 2.50 15.44 7.84
CA VAL A 131 1.05 15.30 7.95
C VAL A 131 0.39 16.68 7.97
N ASP A 132 -0.87 16.73 7.56
CA ASP A 132 -1.71 17.92 7.69
C ASP A 132 -2.21 18.11 9.13
N ASN A 133 -3.10 19.09 9.37
CA ASN A 133 -3.66 19.33 10.70
C ASN A 133 -4.71 18.28 11.13
N GLY A 134 -5.03 17.32 10.26
CA GLY A 134 -6.07 16.31 10.53
C GLY A 134 -7.47 16.89 10.50
N THR A 135 -7.68 18.05 9.87
CA THR A 135 -8.98 18.69 9.72
C THR A 135 -9.71 18.21 8.47
N ALA A 136 -11.03 18.45 8.40
CA ALA A 136 -11.84 18.00 7.27
C ALA A 136 -11.51 18.79 5.99
N GLU A 137 -11.29 20.09 6.13
CA GLU A 137 -10.90 21.00 5.04
C GLU A 137 -9.57 20.58 4.40
N ASP A 138 -8.52 20.39 5.20
CA ASP A 138 -7.21 19.97 4.70
C ASP A 138 -7.30 18.63 3.96
N PHE A 139 -8.02 17.67 4.55
CA PHE A 139 -8.20 16.36 3.94
C PHE A 139 -8.91 16.45 2.58
N LEU A 140 -10.04 17.18 2.50
CA LEU A 140 -10.82 17.30 1.27
C LEU A 140 -10.05 18.06 0.19
N VAL A 141 -9.37 19.15 0.54
CA VAL A 141 -8.50 19.90 -0.37
C VAL A 141 -7.39 19.01 -0.92
N LEU A 142 -6.67 18.29 -0.07
CA LEU A 142 -5.59 17.38 -0.50
C LEU A 142 -6.13 16.24 -1.36
N LYS A 143 -7.36 15.77 -1.14
CA LYS A 143 -8.00 14.75 -1.98
C LYS A 143 -8.48 15.31 -3.32
N GLN A 144 -9.00 16.54 -3.33
CA GLN A 144 -9.36 17.22 -4.56
C GLN A 144 -8.12 17.48 -5.42
N ILE A 145 -7.02 17.94 -4.83
CA ILE A 145 -5.75 18.14 -5.56
C ILE A 145 -5.24 16.82 -6.14
N GLN A 146 -5.28 15.71 -5.38
CA GLN A 146 -4.94 14.38 -5.92
C GLN A 146 -5.81 14.02 -7.13
N TYR A 147 -7.11 14.30 -7.07
CA TYR A 147 -8.04 14.05 -8.16
C TYR A 147 -7.75 14.93 -9.38
N ASN A 148 -7.49 16.23 -9.17
CA ASN A 148 -7.15 17.19 -10.20
C ASN A 148 -5.82 16.81 -10.89
N LEU A 149 -4.78 16.45 -10.14
CA LEU A 149 -3.49 15.99 -10.67
C LEU A 149 -3.68 14.69 -11.48
N LYS A 150 -4.41 13.72 -10.93
CA LYS A 150 -4.72 12.47 -11.63
C LYS A 150 -5.38 12.72 -12.99
N LYS A 151 -6.37 13.62 -13.04
CA LYS A 151 -7.13 13.90 -14.26
C LYS A 151 -6.34 14.73 -15.26
N SER A 152 -5.63 15.76 -14.78
CA SER A 152 -4.90 16.71 -15.63
C SER A 152 -3.64 16.12 -16.26
N PHE A 153 -2.93 15.26 -15.52
CA PHE A 153 -1.68 14.64 -16.01
C PHE A 153 -1.87 13.18 -16.44
N LYS A 154 -3.07 12.62 -16.25
CA LYS A 154 -3.37 11.19 -16.49
C LYS A 154 -2.43 10.24 -15.73
N VAL A 155 -1.90 10.69 -14.58
CA VAL A 155 -0.99 9.92 -13.74
C VAL A 155 -1.71 9.20 -12.61
N LYS A 156 -1.18 8.05 -12.19
CA LYS A 156 -1.67 7.32 -11.03
C LYS A 156 -0.48 6.62 -10.36
N PRO A 157 -0.35 6.70 -9.02
CA PRO A 157 0.65 5.93 -8.31
C PRO A 157 0.53 4.45 -8.65
N SER A 158 1.66 3.85 -8.99
CA SER A 158 1.71 2.47 -9.42
C SER A 158 1.37 1.51 -8.27
N SER A 159 0.89 0.32 -8.63
CA SER A 159 0.49 -0.70 -7.65
C SER A 159 1.37 -1.91 -7.75
N ARG A 160 1.99 -2.27 -6.63
CA ARG A 160 2.70 -3.55 -6.45
C ARG A 160 1.86 -4.77 -6.85
N SER A 161 0.54 -4.71 -6.63
CA SER A 161 -0.39 -5.80 -6.97
C SER A 161 -0.60 -5.97 -8.47
N LEU A 162 -0.22 -4.98 -9.30
CA LEU A 162 -0.29 -5.05 -10.76
C LEU A 162 1.09 -5.38 -11.35
N ILE A 163 2.14 -4.75 -10.84
CA ILE A 163 3.50 -4.92 -11.34
C ILE A 163 4.00 -6.36 -11.14
N LEU A 164 3.85 -6.92 -9.93
CA LEU A 164 4.43 -8.23 -9.62
C LEU A 164 3.85 -9.39 -10.44
N PRO A 165 2.52 -9.55 -10.61
CA PRO A 165 1.98 -10.61 -11.46
C PRO A 165 2.49 -10.51 -12.90
N GLN A 166 2.47 -9.30 -13.48
CA GLN A 166 2.96 -9.08 -14.86
C GLN A 166 4.43 -9.43 -14.99
N LEU A 167 5.25 -8.98 -14.04
CA LEU A 167 6.67 -9.27 -13.99
C LEU A 167 6.92 -10.79 -13.89
N ILE A 168 6.22 -11.50 -13.01
CA ILE A 168 6.38 -12.95 -12.86
C ILE A 168 6.12 -13.65 -14.19
N THR A 169 5.01 -13.33 -14.86
CA THR A 169 4.66 -13.92 -16.16
C THR A 169 5.74 -13.67 -17.22
N LEU A 170 6.27 -12.45 -17.30
CA LEU A 170 7.33 -12.10 -18.26
C LEU A 170 8.69 -12.72 -17.90
N LEU A 171 8.97 -12.95 -16.62
CA LEU A 171 10.21 -13.59 -16.19
C LEU A 171 10.18 -15.11 -16.41
N GLU A 172 9.00 -15.73 -16.30
CA GLU A 172 8.79 -17.17 -16.52
C GLU A 172 8.85 -17.57 -17.99
N ASP A 173 8.62 -16.64 -18.92
CA ASP A 173 8.76 -16.92 -20.34
C ASP A 173 10.22 -17.29 -20.69
N LYS A 174 10.40 -18.12 -21.73
CA LYS A 174 11.72 -18.59 -22.18
C LYS A 174 12.38 -17.65 -23.20
N PHE A 175 11.84 -16.45 -23.42
CA PHE A 175 12.41 -15.51 -24.37
C PHE A 175 13.72 -14.93 -23.86
N SER A 176 14.64 -14.67 -24.79
CA SER A 176 15.91 -13.98 -24.54
C SER A 176 15.61 -12.55 -24.09
N LYS A 177 16.09 -12.18 -22.91
CA LYS A 177 15.81 -10.84 -22.35
C LYS A 177 16.92 -10.39 -21.42
N THR A 178 17.10 -9.09 -21.32
CA THR A 178 17.91 -8.46 -20.29
C THR A 178 16.99 -7.74 -19.32
N VAL A 179 17.19 -7.94 -18.02
CA VAL A 179 16.39 -7.32 -16.97
C VAL A 179 17.26 -6.33 -16.21
N ILE A 180 16.85 -5.07 -16.19
CA ILE A 180 17.51 -4.02 -15.42
C ILE A 180 16.63 -3.73 -14.23
N ARG A 181 17.18 -3.90 -13.04
CA ARG A 181 16.59 -3.42 -11.80
C ARG A 181 17.43 -2.27 -11.30
N THR A 182 16.81 -1.11 -11.10
CA THR A 182 17.48 0.06 -10.53
C THR A 182 16.60 0.73 -9.47
N ASP A 183 17.17 1.68 -8.76
CA ASP A 183 16.55 2.45 -7.68
C ASP A 183 17.04 3.89 -7.80
N ILE A 184 16.20 4.88 -7.50
CA ILE A 184 16.61 6.29 -7.53
C ILE A 184 17.11 6.72 -6.15
N SER A 185 18.29 7.34 -6.10
CA SER A 185 18.91 7.78 -4.86
C SER A 185 18.13 8.90 -4.20
N SER A 186 17.70 8.68 -2.94
CA SER A 186 16.97 9.66 -2.12
C SER A 186 15.82 10.36 -2.87
N PHE A 187 15.02 9.57 -3.59
CA PHE A 187 14.04 10.05 -4.56
C PHE A 187 13.18 11.22 -4.10
N TYR A 188 12.47 11.09 -2.97
CA TYR A 188 11.61 12.18 -2.49
C TYR A 188 12.40 13.42 -2.08
N GLU A 189 13.61 13.28 -1.54
CA GLU A 189 14.42 14.40 -1.05
C GLU A 189 15.12 15.19 -2.17
N ASN A 190 15.31 14.57 -3.34
CA ASN A 190 16.07 15.15 -4.45
C ASN A 190 15.20 15.74 -5.58
N ILE A 191 13.86 15.71 -5.46
CA ILE A 191 12.97 16.28 -6.49
C ILE A 191 13.10 17.81 -6.52
N ASP A 192 13.60 18.36 -7.61
CA ASP A 192 13.77 19.81 -7.79
C ASP A 192 12.44 20.57 -7.82
N HIS A 193 12.30 21.60 -6.98
CA HIS A 193 11.07 22.40 -6.89
C HIS A 193 10.81 23.21 -8.15
N GLY A 194 11.85 23.81 -8.74
CA GLY A 194 11.74 24.64 -9.93
C GLY A 194 11.25 23.83 -11.13
N LEU A 195 11.86 22.68 -11.37
CA LEU A 195 11.49 21.74 -12.43
C LEU A 195 10.10 21.13 -12.21
N LEU A 196 9.76 20.76 -10.96
CA LEU A 196 8.41 20.29 -10.65
C LEU A 196 7.35 21.37 -10.90
N ILE A 197 7.61 22.60 -10.46
CA ILE A 197 6.69 23.72 -10.66
C ILE A 197 6.56 24.07 -12.14
N SER A 198 7.64 24.01 -12.93
CA SER A 198 7.57 24.26 -14.37
C SER A 198 6.78 23.18 -15.10
N LYS A 199 7.01 21.90 -14.81
CA LYS A 199 6.21 20.77 -15.33
C LYS A 199 4.72 20.92 -14.97
N ILE A 200 4.40 21.40 -13.77
CA ILE A 200 3.02 21.69 -13.37
C ILE A 200 2.47 22.96 -14.04
N GLY A 201 3.29 23.98 -14.18
CA GLY A 201 2.97 25.30 -14.73
C GLY A 201 2.60 25.23 -16.21
N ASN A 202 3.42 24.52 -17.00
CA ASN A 202 3.26 24.28 -18.43
C ASN A 202 1.98 23.51 -18.78
N ASN A 203 1.36 22.86 -17.79
CA ASN A 203 0.05 22.26 -17.95
C ASN A 203 -1.05 23.30 -17.71
N ASN A 204 -1.69 23.76 -18.80
CA ASN A 204 -2.81 24.69 -18.76
C ASN A 204 -4.11 24.09 -18.21
N VAL A 205 -4.17 22.78 -18.00
CA VAL A 205 -5.36 22.08 -17.51
C VAL A 205 -5.51 22.21 -16.00
N LEU A 206 -4.41 22.26 -15.22
CA LEU A 206 -4.50 22.28 -13.75
C LEU A 206 -4.91 23.67 -13.24
N SER A 207 -5.93 23.73 -12.37
CA SER A 207 -6.48 24.98 -11.83
C SER A 207 -5.49 25.79 -10.99
N SER A 208 -5.57 27.12 -11.06
CA SER A 208 -4.74 28.05 -10.28
C SER A 208 -4.84 27.82 -8.75
N PRO A 209 -6.02 27.57 -8.16
CA PRO A 209 -6.11 27.21 -6.74
C PRO A 209 -5.31 25.95 -6.38
N SER A 210 -5.33 24.92 -7.23
CA SER A 210 -4.52 23.71 -7.02
C SER A 210 -3.02 24.03 -7.08
N LYS A 211 -2.59 24.82 -8.07
CA LYS A 211 -1.19 25.27 -8.20
C LYS A 211 -0.73 26.07 -6.97
N ARG A 212 -1.58 26.98 -6.46
CA ARG A 212 -1.32 27.79 -5.26
C ARG A 212 -1.02 26.90 -4.05
N ILE A 213 -1.89 25.93 -3.78
CA ILE A 213 -1.75 25.04 -2.61
C ILE A 213 -0.54 24.13 -2.75
N ILE A 214 -0.24 23.61 -3.95
CA ILE A 214 0.98 22.83 -4.19
C ILE A 214 2.22 23.66 -3.84
N LYS A 215 2.32 24.89 -4.34
CA LYS A 215 3.43 25.80 -4.01
C LYS A 215 3.52 26.07 -2.51
N GLN A 216 2.37 26.26 -1.86
CA GLN A 216 2.31 26.48 -0.42
C GLN A 216 2.88 25.30 0.37
N VAL A 217 2.55 24.05 0.00
CA VAL A 217 3.07 22.84 0.64
C VAL A 217 4.58 22.70 0.41
N LEU A 218 5.07 22.96 -0.81
CA LEU A 218 6.51 22.93 -1.11
C LEU A 218 7.28 24.00 -0.33
N ASN A 219 6.70 25.19 -0.18
CA ASN A 219 7.26 26.27 0.64
C ASN A 219 7.28 25.89 2.12
N ALA A 220 6.19 25.36 2.67
CA ALA A 220 6.13 24.92 4.06
C ALA A 220 7.18 23.84 4.35
N TYR A 221 7.31 22.85 3.47
CA TYR A 221 8.33 21.82 3.58
C TYR A 221 9.74 22.40 3.60
N TRP A 222 10.06 23.30 2.67
CA TRP A 222 11.37 23.94 2.60
C TRP A 222 11.69 24.75 3.87
N GLN A 223 10.73 25.52 4.36
CA GLN A 223 10.89 26.29 5.60
C GLN A 223 11.09 25.38 6.82
N THR A 224 10.41 24.23 6.88
CA THR A 224 10.67 23.25 7.95
C THR A 224 12.11 22.71 7.88
N LEU A 225 12.65 22.44 6.68
CA LEU A 225 14.03 21.96 6.53
C LEU A 225 15.06 23.03 6.95
N ILE A 226 14.81 24.31 6.67
CA ILE A 226 15.66 25.42 7.12
C ILE A 226 15.61 25.54 8.64
N ALA A 227 14.41 25.52 9.22
CA ALA A 227 14.23 25.60 10.66
C ALA A 227 14.90 24.44 11.41
N ASP A 228 15.06 23.29 10.76
CA ASP A 228 15.80 22.13 11.29
C ASP A 228 17.32 22.21 11.12
N GLY A 229 17.84 23.25 10.46
CA GLY A 229 19.26 23.34 10.10
C GLY A 229 19.71 22.27 9.10
N LEU A 230 18.77 21.59 8.43
CA LEU A 230 19.07 20.57 7.41
C LEU A 230 19.37 21.18 6.04
N LYS A 231 18.91 22.41 5.80
CA LYS A 231 19.09 23.19 4.57
C LYS A 231 19.31 24.65 4.89
N LEU A 232 20.04 25.34 4.02
CA LEU A 232 20.21 26.79 4.08
C LEU A 232 19.20 27.48 3.17
N SER A 233 18.88 28.75 3.44
CA SER A 233 17.98 29.54 2.59
C SER A 233 18.50 29.74 1.16
N THR A 234 19.82 29.63 0.98
CA THR A 234 20.54 29.76 -0.29
C THR A 234 20.64 28.44 -1.07
N ASP A 235 20.30 27.30 -0.46
CA ASP A 235 20.38 26.01 -1.12
C ASP A 235 19.35 25.91 -2.25
N ILE A 236 19.67 25.09 -3.26
CA ILE A 236 18.71 24.71 -4.29
C ILE A 236 17.53 24.02 -3.62
N ARG A 237 16.33 24.52 -3.91
CA ARG A 237 15.09 24.03 -3.32
C ARG A 237 14.72 22.69 -3.89
N VAL A 238 14.92 21.65 -3.08
CA VAL A 238 14.64 20.26 -3.45
C VAL A 238 13.75 19.57 -2.41
N GLY A 239 13.13 18.51 -2.87
CA GLY A 239 12.44 17.50 -2.10
C GLY A 239 10.93 17.73 -1.95
N ILE A 240 10.19 16.64 -1.79
CA ILE A 240 8.76 16.65 -1.52
C ILE A 240 8.45 15.88 -0.23
N PRO A 241 7.51 16.36 0.59
CA PRO A 241 7.31 15.84 1.95
C PRO A 241 6.75 14.42 1.94
N ARG A 242 7.53 13.45 2.45
CA ARG A 242 7.11 12.04 2.53
C ARG A 242 5.88 11.88 3.41
N GLY A 243 4.93 11.06 2.96
CA GLY A 243 3.70 10.76 3.71
C GLY A 243 2.59 11.82 3.58
N PHE A 244 2.90 12.99 3.01
CA PHE A 244 1.91 14.04 2.81
C PHE A 244 0.97 13.72 1.64
N GLY A 245 -0.29 14.16 1.74
CA GLY A 245 -1.39 13.65 0.92
C GLY A 245 -1.17 13.72 -0.61
N ILE A 246 -0.49 14.76 -1.10
CA ILE A 246 -0.30 15.01 -2.54
C ILE A 246 1.05 14.50 -3.08
N SER A 247 2.01 14.17 -2.23
CA SER A 247 3.41 13.93 -2.62
C SER A 247 3.57 12.77 -3.60
N ALA A 248 2.81 11.69 -3.44
CA ALA A 248 2.85 10.56 -4.37
C ALA A 248 2.42 10.99 -5.78
N TYR A 249 1.40 11.84 -5.90
CA TYR A 249 0.97 12.33 -7.22
C TYR A 249 1.95 13.32 -7.82
N LEU A 250 2.56 14.19 -7.01
CA LEU A 250 3.62 15.10 -7.47
C LEU A 250 4.82 14.31 -8.02
N ALA A 251 5.22 13.24 -7.34
CA ALA A 251 6.27 12.34 -7.82
C ALA A 251 5.92 11.69 -9.17
N GLU A 252 4.67 11.24 -9.36
CA GLU A 252 4.24 10.68 -10.65
C GLU A 252 4.20 11.73 -11.76
N VAL A 253 3.82 12.98 -11.45
CA VAL A 253 3.88 14.08 -12.42
C VAL A 253 5.33 14.36 -12.81
N PHE A 254 6.24 14.40 -11.83
CA PHE A 254 7.65 14.67 -12.05
C PHE A 254 8.32 13.64 -12.97
N MET A 255 8.01 12.36 -12.75
CA MET A 255 8.60 11.23 -13.46
C MET A 255 7.92 10.91 -14.81
N ARG A 256 6.88 11.64 -15.19
CA ARG A 256 6.02 11.28 -16.32
C ARG A 256 6.78 11.22 -17.65
N GLU A 257 7.57 12.24 -17.97
CA GLU A 257 8.32 12.31 -19.22
C GLU A 257 9.45 11.26 -19.26
N PHE A 258 10.17 11.10 -18.14
CA PHE A 258 11.13 10.01 -17.95
C PHE A 258 10.50 8.64 -18.23
N ASP A 259 9.38 8.33 -17.57
CA ASP A 259 8.68 7.06 -17.74
C ASP A 259 8.23 6.83 -19.19
N SER A 260 7.88 7.92 -19.90
CA SER A 260 7.47 7.86 -21.30
C SER A 260 8.65 7.61 -22.23
N ARG A 261 9.79 8.28 -22.01
CA ARG A 261 11.01 8.08 -22.79
C ARG A 261 11.59 6.68 -22.61
N ILE A 262 11.59 6.14 -21.39
CA ILE A 262 12.04 4.75 -21.17
C ILE A 262 11.13 3.75 -21.90
N ARG A 263 9.81 3.94 -21.87
CA ARG A 263 8.86 3.09 -22.61
C ARG A 263 9.02 3.18 -24.13
N ALA A 264 9.53 4.31 -24.63
CA ALA A 264 9.76 4.53 -26.05
C ALA A 264 11.14 4.06 -26.54
N LEU A 265 12.02 3.62 -25.63
CA LEU A 265 13.32 3.09 -26.02
C LEU A 265 13.15 1.82 -26.87
N PRO A 266 13.97 1.65 -27.93
CA PRO A 266 13.97 0.41 -28.70
C PRO A 266 14.18 -0.81 -27.82
N ASN A 267 13.51 -1.92 -28.17
CA ASN A 267 13.64 -3.22 -27.53
C ASN A 267 13.12 -3.29 -26.07
N VAL A 268 12.63 -2.20 -25.48
CA VAL A 268 11.96 -2.24 -24.16
C VAL A 268 10.59 -2.87 -24.32
N THR A 269 10.44 -4.10 -23.81
CA THR A 269 9.18 -4.85 -23.85
C THR A 269 8.34 -4.65 -22.60
N TYR A 270 8.98 -4.32 -21.47
CA TYR A 270 8.28 -4.01 -20.24
C TYR A 270 9.01 -2.95 -19.43
N TYR A 271 8.23 -2.03 -18.85
CA TYR A 271 8.70 -1.02 -17.93
C TYR A 271 7.72 -0.88 -16.78
N ALA A 272 8.23 -0.89 -15.55
CA ALA A 272 7.46 -0.53 -14.38
C ALA A 272 8.30 0.22 -13.36
N ARG A 273 7.72 1.30 -12.82
CA ARG A 273 8.28 2.05 -11.70
C ARG A 273 7.35 1.95 -10.50
N TYR A 274 7.89 1.74 -9.32
CA TYR A 274 7.20 1.81 -8.04
C TYR A 274 7.94 2.77 -7.12
N VAL A 275 7.52 4.04 -7.17
CA VAL A 275 8.21 5.13 -6.49
C VAL A 275 9.64 5.27 -7.04
N ASP A 276 10.65 4.83 -6.28
CA ASP A 276 12.08 4.87 -6.53
C ASP A 276 12.59 3.60 -7.21
N ASP A 277 11.96 2.45 -6.95
CA ASP A 277 12.29 1.17 -7.57
C ASP A 277 11.83 1.14 -9.05
N ILE A 278 12.73 0.84 -9.98
CA ILE A 278 12.46 0.69 -11.41
C ILE A 278 12.85 -0.71 -11.88
N ILE A 279 12.03 -1.30 -12.75
CA ILE A 279 12.35 -2.50 -13.50
C ILE A 279 12.07 -2.32 -14.98
N ILE A 280 13.03 -2.78 -15.79
CA ILE A 280 12.99 -2.71 -17.25
C ILE A 280 13.31 -4.10 -17.79
N ILE A 281 12.51 -4.59 -18.73
CA ILE A 281 12.80 -5.79 -19.51
C ILE A 281 13.04 -5.35 -20.95
N ILE A 282 14.18 -5.77 -21.47
CA ILE A 282 14.63 -5.48 -22.82
C ILE A 282 14.73 -6.81 -23.56
N THR A 283 13.98 -6.94 -24.65
CA THR A 283 14.00 -8.11 -25.51
C THR A 283 14.74 -7.73 -26.78
N PRO A 284 15.98 -8.18 -26.98
CA PRO A 284 16.77 -7.83 -28.15
C PRO A 284 16.12 -8.36 -29.45
N ASN A 285 16.22 -7.59 -30.54
CA ASN A 285 15.65 -7.98 -31.85
C ASN A 285 16.34 -9.19 -32.47
N SER A 286 17.60 -9.44 -32.10
CA SER A 286 18.36 -10.61 -32.55
C SER A 286 18.84 -11.41 -31.33
N ARG A 287 18.76 -12.74 -31.43
CA ARG A 287 19.37 -13.66 -30.45
C ARG A 287 20.88 -13.46 -30.32
N HIS A 288 21.51 -12.84 -31.32
CA HIS A 288 22.94 -12.56 -31.39
C HIS A 288 23.30 -11.10 -31.11
N GLU A 289 22.39 -10.29 -30.55
CA GLU A 289 22.70 -8.90 -30.21
C GLU A 289 23.86 -8.84 -29.20
N THR A 290 24.97 -8.20 -29.58
CA THR A 290 26.21 -8.06 -28.81
C THR A 290 26.24 -6.83 -27.92
N ILE A 291 25.17 -6.02 -27.92
CA ILE A 291 25.07 -4.84 -27.06
C ILE A 291 25.33 -5.24 -25.61
N SER A 292 26.29 -4.56 -24.99
CA SER A 292 26.64 -4.77 -23.60
C SER A 292 25.43 -4.41 -22.72
N PRO A 293 25.02 -5.29 -21.79
CA PRO A 293 23.92 -4.99 -20.87
C PRO A 293 24.10 -3.67 -20.09
N ASN A 294 25.36 -3.26 -19.85
CA ASN A 294 25.67 -1.99 -19.16
C ASN A 294 25.33 -0.75 -19.98
N SER A 295 25.42 -0.81 -21.32
CA SER A 295 25.07 0.34 -22.17
C SER A 295 23.61 0.77 -22.05
N TYR A 296 22.73 -0.14 -21.63
CA TYR A 296 21.35 0.17 -21.34
C TYR A 296 21.20 0.99 -20.04
N ILE A 297 22.06 0.78 -19.04
CA ILE A 297 22.09 1.63 -17.84
C ILE A 297 22.49 3.04 -18.22
N ASP A 298 23.55 3.21 -19.01
CA ASP A 298 24.04 4.54 -19.41
C ASP A 298 22.94 5.35 -20.11
N ARG A 299 22.14 4.68 -20.96
CA ARG A 299 20.96 5.28 -21.60
C ARG A 299 19.88 5.68 -20.58
N VAL A 300 19.58 4.82 -19.61
CA VAL A 300 18.59 5.10 -18.56
C VAL A 300 19.05 6.26 -17.68
N GLU A 301 20.32 6.28 -17.28
CA GLU A 301 20.92 7.34 -16.47
C GLU A 301 20.93 8.67 -17.22
N LYS A 302 21.32 8.67 -18.49
CA LYS A 302 21.26 9.85 -19.35
C LYS A 302 19.84 10.43 -19.43
N ILE A 303 18.84 9.60 -19.68
CA ILE A 303 17.43 10.05 -19.73
C ILE A 303 16.97 10.57 -18.36
N LEU A 304 17.40 9.94 -17.26
CA LEU A 304 17.07 10.39 -15.92
C LEU A 304 17.66 11.77 -15.61
N ASP A 305 18.92 12.00 -15.95
CA ASP A 305 19.54 13.31 -15.77
C ASP A 305 18.90 14.37 -16.67
N GLU A 306 18.66 14.05 -17.95
CA GLU A 306 18.04 14.99 -18.91
C GLU A 306 16.64 15.42 -18.48
N GLU A 307 15.78 14.49 -18.07
CA GLU A 307 14.35 14.75 -17.84
C GLU A 307 14.02 15.26 -16.44
N VAL A 308 14.77 14.80 -15.43
CA VAL A 308 14.42 14.99 -14.02
C VAL A 308 15.59 15.35 -13.11
N LYS A 309 16.83 15.40 -13.61
CA LYS A 309 18.03 15.77 -12.84
C LYS A 309 18.20 14.93 -11.56
N LEU A 310 17.83 13.66 -11.63
CA LEU A 310 18.01 12.68 -10.55
C LEU A 310 19.11 11.68 -10.91
N SER A 311 19.65 11.02 -9.89
CA SER A 311 20.69 10.01 -10.04
C SER A 311 20.22 8.61 -9.63
N LEU A 312 20.75 7.60 -10.31
CA LEU A 312 20.53 6.21 -9.94
C LEU A 312 21.32 5.85 -8.67
N ASN A 313 20.80 4.89 -7.92
CA ASN A 313 21.53 4.22 -6.87
C ASN A 313 22.30 3.05 -7.49
N LEU A 314 23.56 3.29 -7.84
CA LEU A 314 24.40 2.30 -8.52
C LEU A 314 24.63 1.04 -7.69
N GLU A 315 24.74 1.14 -6.36
CA GLU A 315 24.88 -0.02 -5.45
C GLU A 315 23.68 -0.98 -5.52
N LYS A 316 22.48 -0.42 -5.72
CA LYS A 316 21.23 -1.19 -5.86
C LYS A 316 20.92 -1.55 -7.31
N THR A 317 21.61 -0.96 -8.26
CA THR A 317 21.41 -1.21 -9.69
C THR A 317 22.02 -2.53 -10.08
N LYS A 318 21.24 -3.36 -10.77
CA LYS A 318 21.66 -4.68 -11.22
C LYS A 318 21.13 -4.92 -12.62
N VAL A 319 22.02 -5.41 -13.49
CA VAL A 319 21.64 -5.96 -14.78
C VAL A 319 21.71 -7.47 -14.69
N LEU A 320 20.61 -8.13 -15.04
CA LEU A 320 20.56 -9.55 -15.25
C LEU A 320 20.42 -9.82 -16.73
N ASP A 321 21.47 -10.37 -17.32
CA ASP A 321 21.41 -10.90 -18.67
C ASP A 321 20.81 -12.31 -18.63
N LEU A 322 19.57 -12.44 -19.13
CA LEU A 322 18.83 -13.70 -19.23
C LEU A 322 18.74 -14.19 -20.68
N ARG A 323 19.60 -13.68 -21.58
CA ARG A 323 19.74 -14.25 -22.93
C ARG A 323 20.21 -15.71 -22.82
N PRO A 324 19.79 -16.62 -23.71
CA PRO A 324 20.21 -18.00 -23.69
C PRO A 324 21.72 -18.04 -23.84
N VAL A 325 22.40 -18.28 -22.73
CA VAL A 325 23.85 -18.29 -22.67
C VAL A 325 24.32 -19.62 -23.25
N ALA A 326 24.44 -19.69 -24.58
CA ALA A 326 25.11 -20.81 -25.24
C ALA A 326 26.64 -20.79 -25.03
N SER A 327 27.23 -19.68 -24.56
CA SER A 327 28.69 -19.48 -24.59
C SER A 327 29.40 -19.18 -23.26
N LYS A 328 28.69 -18.97 -22.15
CA LYS A 328 29.29 -18.68 -20.82
C LYS A 328 28.79 -19.55 -19.65
N LEU A 329 27.79 -20.40 -19.85
CA LEU A 329 27.32 -21.33 -18.82
C LEU A 329 27.87 -22.70 -19.16
N THR A 330 29.02 -23.05 -18.58
CA THR A 330 29.61 -24.39 -18.65
C THR A 330 29.01 -25.33 -17.59
N SER A 331 28.13 -24.84 -16.72
CA SER A 331 27.52 -25.60 -15.61
C SER A 331 26.15 -25.06 -15.18
N ILE A 332 25.39 -25.87 -14.41
CA ILE A 332 24.13 -25.49 -13.75
C ILE A 332 24.35 -24.20 -12.96
N SER A 333 23.64 -23.14 -13.34
CA SER A 333 23.76 -21.84 -12.69
C SER A 333 22.42 -21.37 -12.12
N THR A 334 22.52 -20.58 -11.05
CA THR A 334 21.38 -19.90 -10.45
C THR A 334 21.64 -18.40 -10.46
N LEU A 335 20.77 -17.67 -11.17
CA LEU A 335 20.77 -16.21 -11.15
C LEU A 335 19.65 -15.74 -10.23
N GLN A 336 19.82 -14.58 -9.60
CA GLN A 336 18.80 -14.03 -8.72
C GLN A 336 18.71 -12.50 -8.78
N MET A 337 17.49 -11.99 -8.65
CA MET A 337 17.23 -10.57 -8.40
C MET A 337 16.25 -10.40 -7.24
N THR A 338 16.31 -9.24 -6.60
CA THR A 338 15.31 -8.81 -5.61
C THR A 338 14.55 -7.62 -6.16
N PHE A 339 13.22 -7.67 -6.12
CA PHE A 339 12.37 -6.55 -6.53
C PHE A 339 11.08 -6.55 -5.71
N LEU A 340 10.69 -5.37 -5.22
CA LEU A 340 9.53 -5.16 -4.35
C LEU A 340 9.41 -6.24 -3.27
N GLY A 341 10.46 -6.52 -2.50
CA GLY A 341 10.38 -7.45 -1.37
C GLY A 341 10.17 -8.94 -1.69
N TYR A 342 10.38 -9.34 -2.94
CA TYR A 342 10.53 -10.74 -3.37
C TYR A 342 11.91 -10.96 -3.99
N ILE A 343 12.38 -12.21 -3.96
CA ILE A 343 13.55 -12.68 -4.69
C ILE A 343 13.07 -13.59 -5.81
N PHE A 344 13.53 -13.34 -7.02
CA PHE A 344 13.32 -14.17 -8.19
C PHE A 344 14.60 -14.96 -8.43
N ILE A 345 14.50 -16.28 -8.47
CA ILE A 345 15.62 -17.20 -8.65
C ILE A 345 15.41 -17.95 -9.96
N PHE A 346 16.26 -17.70 -10.94
CA PHE A 346 16.23 -18.34 -12.24
C PHE A 346 17.11 -19.59 -12.21
N LYS A 347 16.52 -20.76 -12.46
CA LYS A 347 17.26 -22.03 -12.49
C LYS A 347 17.47 -22.47 -13.94
N TYR A 348 18.74 -22.59 -14.31
CA TYR A 348 19.17 -23.01 -15.64
C TYR A 348 19.71 -24.44 -15.58
N ARG A 349 19.27 -25.30 -16.51
CA ARG A 349 19.79 -26.67 -16.68
C ARG A 349 19.83 -27.04 -18.15
N HIS A 350 20.63 -28.04 -18.48
CA HIS A 350 20.60 -28.67 -19.79
C HIS A 350 19.17 -29.16 -20.13
N VAL A 351 18.79 -29.02 -21.40
CA VAL A 351 17.53 -29.60 -21.90
C VAL A 351 17.60 -31.12 -21.73
N ASP A 352 16.50 -31.71 -21.21
CA ASP A 352 16.37 -33.14 -20.88
C ASP A 352 17.42 -33.69 -19.89
N ASN A 353 18.12 -32.80 -19.17
CA ASN A 353 19.27 -33.12 -18.31
C ASN A 353 20.44 -33.82 -19.05
N ASP A 354 20.51 -33.69 -20.37
CA ASP A 354 21.61 -34.22 -21.18
C ASP A 354 22.71 -33.15 -21.32
N ILE A 355 23.92 -33.45 -20.85
CA ILE A 355 25.05 -32.52 -20.84
C ILE A 355 25.41 -32.04 -22.26
N SER A 356 25.08 -32.81 -23.30
CA SER A 356 25.28 -32.44 -24.70
C SER A 356 24.32 -31.35 -25.20
N ASN A 357 23.18 -31.16 -24.52
CA ASN A 357 22.15 -30.20 -24.91
C ASN A 357 22.43 -28.79 -24.37
N PRO A 358 21.92 -27.72 -25.02
CA PRO A 358 22.07 -26.37 -24.53
C PRO A 358 21.39 -26.16 -23.18
N ILE A 359 21.93 -25.24 -22.38
CA ILE A 359 21.33 -24.84 -21.11
C ILE A 359 20.15 -23.89 -21.38
N SER A 360 19.00 -24.18 -20.76
CA SER A 360 17.79 -23.37 -20.87
C SER A 360 17.17 -23.07 -19.51
N LEU A 361 16.35 -22.02 -19.45
CA LEU A 361 15.57 -21.68 -18.26
C LEU A 361 14.53 -22.77 -18.01
N GLN A 362 14.63 -23.42 -16.85
CA GLN A 362 13.69 -24.47 -16.45
C GLN A 362 12.52 -23.88 -15.67
N ASN A 363 12.81 -23.09 -14.64
CA ASN A 363 11.79 -22.40 -13.85
C ASN A 363 12.32 -21.15 -13.16
N VAL A 364 11.37 -20.30 -12.76
CA VAL A 364 11.60 -19.15 -11.89
C VAL A 364 10.97 -19.44 -10.53
N VAL A 365 11.79 -19.42 -9.48
CA VAL A 365 11.32 -19.61 -8.10
C VAL A 365 11.24 -18.25 -7.42
N VAL A 366 10.08 -17.95 -6.86
CA VAL A 366 9.79 -16.68 -6.16
C VAL A 366 9.78 -16.91 -4.65
N ARG A 367 10.65 -16.16 -3.96
CA ARG A 367 10.90 -16.24 -2.51
C ARG A 367 10.69 -14.91 -1.80
N MET A 368 10.62 -14.91 -0.48
CA MET A 368 10.64 -13.68 0.31
C MET A 368 12.01 -12.99 0.23
N SER A 369 12.05 -11.65 0.22
CA SER A 369 13.32 -10.94 0.39
C SER A 369 13.98 -11.24 1.74
N ARG A 370 15.31 -11.10 1.79
CA ARG A 370 16.09 -11.33 3.01
C ARG A 370 15.60 -10.44 4.16
N GLU A 371 15.32 -9.18 3.89
CA GLU A 371 14.82 -8.19 4.85
C GLU A 371 13.43 -8.56 5.35
N ARG A 372 12.57 -9.08 4.48
CA ARG A 372 11.24 -9.56 4.86
C ARG A 372 11.33 -10.80 5.74
N LYS A 373 12.15 -11.78 5.37
CA LYS A 373 12.38 -13.00 6.14
C LYS A 373 12.97 -12.67 7.53
N LYS A 374 13.95 -11.77 7.57
CA LYS A 374 14.52 -11.21 8.82
C LYS A 374 13.47 -10.53 9.68
N ARG A 375 12.54 -9.74 9.09
CA ARG A 375 11.43 -9.15 9.84
C ARG A 375 10.53 -10.20 10.47
N TYR A 376 10.12 -11.24 9.75
CA TYR A 376 9.34 -12.32 10.37
C TYR A 376 10.11 -13.00 11.51
N ALA A 377 11.38 -13.32 11.29
CA ALA A 377 12.23 -13.93 12.32
C ALA A 377 12.35 -13.06 13.57
N LYS A 378 12.66 -11.76 13.40
CA LYS A 378 12.76 -10.78 14.50
C LYS A 378 11.46 -10.72 15.29
N ARG A 379 10.30 -10.71 14.61
CA ARG A 379 8.98 -10.65 15.24
C ARG A 379 8.64 -11.91 16.03
N ILE A 380 9.01 -13.09 15.53
CA ILE A 380 8.89 -14.34 16.28
C ILE A 380 9.73 -14.23 17.55
N ILE A 381 11.03 -13.97 17.43
CA ILE A 381 11.96 -13.91 18.57
C ILE A 381 11.53 -12.87 19.59
N ASN A 382 11.15 -11.66 19.15
CA ASN A 382 10.69 -10.59 20.04
C ASN A 382 9.40 -10.95 20.78
N ALA A 383 8.49 -11.69 20.16
CA ALA A 383 7.27 -12.15 20.84
C ALA A 383 7.60 -13.05 22.04
N PHE A 384 8.57 -13.96 21.89
CA PHE A 384 9.04 -14.82 22.98
C PHE A 384 9.86 -14.04 24.03
N LYS A 385 10.76 -13.14 23.61
CA LYS A 385 11.50 -12.27 24.56
C LYS A 385 10.59 -11.44 25.45
N ILE A 386 9.51 -10.87 24.88
CA ILE A 386 8.54 -10.08 25.64
C ILE A 386 7.73 -10.97 26.59
N TYR A 387 7.40 -12.18 26.15
CA TYR A 387 6.78 -13.17 27.01
C TYR A 387 7.68 -13.50 28.22
N ASP A 388 8.97 -13.76 28.01
CA ASP A 388 9.90 -14.12 29.09
C ASP A 388 10.08 -13.00 30.11
N ARG A 389 10.12 -11.74 29.67
CA ARG A 389 10.17 -10.58 30.57
C ARG A 389 8.88 -10.41 31.37
N GLY A 390 7.73 -10.69 30.75
CA GLY A 390 6.42 -10.45 31.35
C GLY A 390 5.87 -11.63 32.16
N ARG A 391 6.40 -12.85 32.01
CA ARG A 391 5.82 -14.06 32.62
C ARG A 391 6.03 -14.12 34.14
N THR A 392 7.08 -13.48 34.64
CA THR A 392 7.39 -13.41 36.09
C THR A 392 6.35 -12.61 36.85
N VAL A 393 5.83 -11.53 36.27
CA VAL A 393 4.88 -10.62 36.93
C VAL A 393 3.42 -10.94 36.56
N PHE A 394 3.12 -11.19 35.28
CA PHE A 394 1.73 -11.35 34.79
C PHE A 394 1.55 -12.56 33.87
N LEU A 395 1.75 -13.78 34.40
CA LEU A 395 1.74 -15.03 33.62
C LEU A 395 0.52 -15.19 32.69
N LYS A 396 -0.72 -15.03 33.21
CA LYS A 396 -1.95 -15.18 32.40
C LYS A 396 -2.02 -14.17 31.24
N LYS A 397 -1.61 -12.92 31.48
CA LYS A 397 -1.61 -11.85 30.46
C LYS A 397 -0.55 -12.11 29.40
N SER A 398 0.65 -12.51 29.83
CA SER A 398 1.78 -12.86 28.96
C SER A 398 1.47 -14.07 28.07
N ASN A 399 0.86 -15.12 28.62
CA ASN A 399 0.39 -16.28 27.85
C ASN A 399 -0.59 -15.86 26.74
N ARG A 400 -1.61 -15.07 27.10
CA ARG A 400 -2.63 -14.58 26.15
C ARG A 400 -2.01 -13.71 25.06
N LEU A 401 -1.07 -12.84 25.42
CA LEU A 401 -0.38 -11.98 24.47
C LEU A 401 0.44 -12.83 23.48
N LEU A 402 1.31 -13.72 23.96
CA LEU A 402 2.14 -14.58 23.09
C LEU A 402 1.28 -15.37 22.10
N ILE A 403 0.21 -16.02 22.57
CA ILE A 403 -0.73 -16.74 21.70
C ILE A 403 -1.31 -15.81 20.63
N ARG A 404 -1.76 -14.61 21.00
CA ARG A 404 -2.29 -13.63 20.04
C ARG A 404 -1.24 -13.19 19.02
N ARG A 405 0.02 -13.01 19.45
CA ARG A 405 1.13 -12.62 18.58
C ARG A 405 1.44 -13.68 17.53
N ILE A 406 1.65 -14.91 17.98
CA ILE A 406 1.95 -16.04 17.08
C ILE A 406 0.75 -16.30 16.16
N LYS A 407 -0.47 -16.30 16.70
CA LYS A 407 -1.70 -16.40 15.90
C LYS A 407 -1.76 -15.33 14.81
N TYR A 408 -1.43 -14.08 15.13
CA TYR A 408 -1.39 -12.99 14.14
C TYR A 408 -0.33 -13.22 13.06
N LEU A 409 0.89 -13.64 13.44
CA LEU A 409 1.97 -13.90 12.49
C LEU A 409 1.67 -15.05 11.52
N THR A 410 1.00 -16.11 11.99
CA THR A 410 0.71 -17.30 11.20
C THR A 410 -0.66 -17.24 10.49
N SER A 411 -1.33 -16.08 10.46
CA SER A 411 -2.67 -15.97 9.87
C SER A 411 -2.81 -14.70 9.03
N ASN A 412 -4.02 -14.49 8.53
CA ASN A 412 -4.43 -13.30 7.81
C ASN A 412 -5.44 -12.52 8.62
N THR A 413 -5.47 -11.21 8.39
CA THR A 413 -6.45 -10.34 8.99
C THR A 413 -6.87 -9.23 8.05
N LYS A 414 -8.04 -8.68 8.33
CA LYS A 414 -8.56 -7.47 7.71
C LYS A 414 -8.06 -6.29 8.55
N LEU A 415 -7.46 -5.29 7.92
CA LEU A 415 -7.23 -4.03 8.61
C LEU A 415 -8.58 -3.39 8.97
N ILE A 416 -8.59 -2.45 9.92
CA ILE A 416 -9.81 -1.79 10.42
C ILE A 416 -9.80 -0.32 9.98
N GLY A 417 -10.96 0.34 10.02
CA GLY A 417 -11.11 1.77 9.72
C GLY A 417 -10.93 2.07 8.23
N ASN A 418 -10.16 3.11 7.92
CA ASN A 418 -9.92 3.58 6.54
C ASN A 418 -9.22 2.53 5.64
N LYS A 419 -8.63 1.49 6.22
CA LYS A 419 -8.04 0.36 5.50
C LYS A 419 -8.87 -0.90 5.61
N SER A 420 -10.16 -0.79 5.94
CA SER A 420 -11.05 -1.95 6.11
C SER A 420 -11.03 -2.91 4.94
N LYS A 421 -10.86 -2.45 3.69
CA LYS A 421 -10.79 -3.36 2.52
C LYS A 421 -9.42 -4.00 2.28
N ALA A 422 -8.39 -3.62 3.03
CA ALA A 422 -7.04 -4.14 2.88
C ALA A 422 -6.84 -5.39 3.75
N PHE A 423 -6.41 -6.47 3.10
CA PHE A 423 -6.01 -7.70 3.76
C PHE A 423 -4.51 -7.73 3.96
N VAL A 424 -4.08 -8.19 5.13
CA VAL A 424 -2.68 -8.38 5.49
C VAL A 424 -2.49 -9.72 6.17
N GLY A 425 -1.24 -10.16 6.29
CA GLY A 425 -0.89 -11.41 6.98
C GLY A 425 -0.07 -12.35 6.11
N VAL A 426 0.09 -13.58 6.57
CA VAL A 426 1.05 -14.55 6.00
C VAL A 426 0.81 -14.78 4.50
N TYR A 427 -0.44 -14.94 4.08
CA TYR A 427 -0.81 -15.14 2.67
C TYR A 427 -0.80 -13.82 1.89
N PHE A 428 -1.60 -12.83 2.30
CA PHE A 428 -1.79 -11.60 1.52
C PHE A 428 -0.51 -10.78 1.35
N SER A 429 0.45 -10.89 2.27
CA SER A 429 1.74 -10.21 2.14
C SER A 429 2.70 -10.96 1.21
N ASN A 430 2.48 -12.26 1.00
CA ASN A 430 3.41 -13.17 0.31
C ASN A 430 2.71 -13.99 -0.79
N ILE A 431 1.68 -13.42 -1.43
CA ILE A 431 0.81 -14.14 -2.38
C ILE A 431 1.54 -14.80 -3.56
N PHE A 432 2.70 -14.26 -3.95
CA PHE A 432 3.49 -14.72 -5.09
C PHE A 432 4.56 -15.77 -4.77
N LEU A 433 4.56 -16.40 -3.59
CA LEU A 433 5.55 -17.45 -3.30
C LEU A 433 5.30 -18.71 -4.15
N THR A 434 6.38 -19.34 -4.60
CA THR A 434 6.33 -20.65 -5.26
C THR A 434 5.89 -21.76 -4.30
N GLU A 435 5.29 -22.82 -4.84
CA GLU A 435 4.58 -23.87 -4.10
C GLU A 435 5.44 -24.86 -3.30
N ASP A 436 6.76 -24.74 -3.34
CA ASP A 436 7.64 -25.49 -2.45
C ASP A 436 7.64 -24.92 -1.01
N TYR A 437 7.30 -23.64 -0.85
CA TYR A 437 7.06 -22.96 0.44
C TYR A 437 8.23 -23.01 1.45
N ASP A 438 9.48 -23.16 0.99
CA ASP A 438 10.65 -23.31 1.87
C ASP A 438 10.81 -22.16 2.87
N ASP A 439 10.48 -20.93 2.48
CA ASP A 439 10.52 -19.78 3.39
C ASP A 439 9.53 -19.93 4.54
N LEU A 440 8.34 -20.48 4.30
CA LEU A 440 7.35 -20.73 5.34
C LEU A 440 7.76 -21.91 6.22
N ILE A 441 8.35 -22.96 5.64
CA ILE A 441 8.90 -24.09 6.37
C ILE A 441 10.04 -23.63 7.30
N PHE A 442 10.91 -22.74 6.82
CA PHE A 442 11.95 -22.12 7.65
C PHE A 442 11.34 -21.37 8.85
N LEU A 443 10.31 -20.55 8.63
CA LEU A 443 9.64 -19.83 9.71
C LEU A 443 8.94 -20.78 10.70
N ASP A 444 8.39 -21.90 10.21
CA ASP A 444 7.80 -22.95 11.06
C ASP A 444 8.85 -23.67 11.91
N LYS A 445 10.05 -23.93 11.36
CA LYS A 445 11.17 -24.48 12.11
C LYS A 445 11.64 -23.51 13.19
N LEU A 446 11.85 -22.24 12.84
CA LEU A 446 12.23 -21.20 13.79
C LEU A 446 11.21 -21.05 14.92
N LEU A 447 9.92 -21.03 14.60
CA LEU A 447 8.85 -20.98 15.60
C LEU A 447 8.88 -22.20 16.52
N SER A 448 9.11 -23.40 15.97
CA SER A 448 9.20 -24.62 16.76
C SER A 448 10.39 -24.59 17.73
N ILE A 449 11.54 -24.06 17.29
CA ILE A 449 12.72 -23.87 18.15
C ILE A 449 12.38 -22.96 19.33
N GLU A 450 11.75 -21.81 19.10
CA GLU A 450 11.37 -20.89 20.17
C GLU A 450 10.31 -21.47 21.12
N ILE A 451 9.34 -22.25 20.60
CA ILE A 451 8.38 -22.97 21.45
C ILE A 451 9.07 -23.98 22.35
N ASN A 452 10.08 -24.69 21.84
CA ASN A 452 10.79 -25.72 22.60
C ASN A 452 11.63 -25.15 23.74
N LYS A 453 12.15 -23.92 23.59
CA LYS A 453 12.87 -23.18 24.65
C LYS A 453 11.99 -22.81 25.86
N LEU A 454 10.67 -22.83 25.73
CA LEU A 454 9.79 -22.51 26.85
C LEU A 454 9.94 -23.54 28.00
N PRO A 455 9.78 -23.15 29.27
CA PRO A 455 9.89 -24.05 30.41
C PRO A 455 8.91 -25.24 30.36
N ALA A 456 9.25 -26.36 30.99
CA ALA A 456 8.38 -27.56 31.05
C ALA A 456 7.00 -27.27 31.66
N SER A 457 6.94 -26.36 32.64
CA SER A 457 5.70 -25.89 33.29
C SER A 457 4.71 -25.19 32.34
N THR A 458 5.09 -24.94 31.09
CA THR A 458 4.25 -24.29 30.07
C THR A 458 3.63 -25.26 29.07
N SER A 459 3.47 -26.54 29.44
CA SER A 459 2.94 -27.62 28.57
C SER A 459 1.65 -27.23 27.82
N TYR A 460 0.67 -26.65 28.52
CA TYR A 460 -0.56 -26.13 27.93
C TYR A 460 -0.31 -25.05 26.85
N LEU A 461 0.60 -24.11 27.13
CA LEU A 461 0.95 -23.05 26.20
C LEU A 461 1.66 -23.61 24.96
N LYS A 462 2.62 -24.52 25.15
CA LYS A 462 3.28 -25.25 24.06
C LYS A 462 2.25 -25.94 23.18
N ALA A 463 1.32 -26.70 23.76
CA ALA A 463 0.26 -27.40 23.03
C ALA A 463 -0.67 -26.47 22.24
N ARG A 464 -0.86 -25.22 22.69
CA ARG A 464 -1.60 -24.22 21.91
C ARG A 464 -0.77 -23.60 20.79
N LEU A 465 0.51 -23.31 21.05
CA LEU A 465 1.39 -22.65 20.10
C LEU A 465 1.76 -23.54 18.92
N THR A 466 1.96 -24.85 19.14
CA THR A 466 2.29 -25.82 18.08
C THR A 466 1.22 -25.95 17.01
N LYS A 467 -0.04 -25.58 17.30
CA LYS A 467 -1.16 -25.55 16.34
C LYS A 467 -1.01 -24.44 15.29
N PHE A 468 -0.22 -23.40 15.58
CA PHE A 468 0.01 -22.28 14.68
C PHE A 468 1.23 -22.58 13.79
N LYS A 469 1.00 -22.60 12.48
CA LYS A 469 2.03 -22.84 11.47
C LYS A 469 1.86 -21.85 10.31
N PHE A 470 2.95 -21.23 9.87
CA PHE A 470 3.03 -20.33 8.73
C PHE A 470 2.59 -21.03 7.44
N LYS A 471 3.12 -22.23 7.14
CA LYS A 471 2.75 -22.97 5.93
C LYS A 471 1.25 -23.28 5.90
N LYS A 472 0.70 -23.77 7.02
CA LYS A 472 -0.74 -24.06 7.16
C LYS A 472 -1.57 -22.79 6.96
N GLY A 473 -1.23 -21.72 7.69
CA GLY A 473 -1.94 -20.45 7.62
C GLY A 473 -1.91 -19.78 6.24
N PHE A 474 -0.83 -19.98 5.50
CA PHE A 474 -0.71 -19.55 4.10
C PHE A 474 -1.62 -20.37 3.19
N LYS A 475 -1.47 -21.70 3.16
CA LYS A 475 -2.21 -22.59 2.26
C LYS A 475 -3.72 -22.53 2.46
N THR A 476 -4.17 -22.62 3.71
CA THR A 476 -5.61 -22.62 4.02
C THR A 476 -6.17 -21.22 4.23
N LYS A 477 -5.37 -20.17 4.00
CA LYS A 477 -5.74 -18.76 4.12
C LYS A 477 -6.44 -18.44 5.45
N ILE A 478 -5.95 -19.03 6.56
CA ILE A 478 -6.55 -18.88 7.90
C ILE A 478 -6.75 -17.40 8.21
N PHE A 479 -7.94 -17.04 8.65
CA PHE A 479 -8.36 -15.66 8.80
C PHE A 479 -8.87 -15.37 10.22
N TYR A 480 -8.43 -14.27 10.80
CA TYR A 480 -8.93 -13.78 12.08
C TYR A 480 -9.18 -12.27 12.04
N ASN A 481 -10.27 -11.84 12.66
CA ASN A 481 -10.56 -10.43 12.88
C ASN A 481 -10.05 -10.02 14.26
N TYR A 482 -9.44 -8.84 14.32
CA TYR A 482 -9.05 -8.19 15.56
C TYR A 482 -9.84 -6.89 15.70
N ASN A 483 -10.03 -6.40 16.92
CA ASN A 483 -10.46 -5.02 17.14
C ASN A 483 -9.22 -4.12 17.30
N LEU A 484 -9.39 -2.80 17.21
CA LEU A 484 -8.27 -1.84 17.26
C LEU A 484 -7.41 -2.02 18.52
N LYS A 485 -8.05 -2.03 19.70
CA LYS A 485 -7.38 -2.25 21.00
C LYS A 485 -6.53 -3.52 21.03
N THR A 486 -7.02 -4.61 20.45
CA THR A 486 -6.28 -5.88 20.39
C THR A 486 -5.13 -5.80 19.39
N LEU A 487 -5.33 -5.15 18.25
CA LEU A 487 -4.30 -4.99 17.23
C LEU A 487 -3.15 -4.11 17.74
N ASP A 488 -3.45 -3.02 18.43
CA ASP A 488 -2.45 -2.15 19.05
C ASP A 488 -1.65 -2.91 20.11
N LEU A 489 -2.33 -3.66 20.98
CA LEU A 489 -1.68 -4.51 21.98
C LEU A 489 -0.79 -5.60 21.36
N ILE A 490 -1.24 -6.19 20.24
CA ILE A 490 -0.44 -7.12 19.46
C ILE A 490 0.80 -6.36 18.99
N LEU A 491 0.67 -5.32 18.17
CA LEU A 491 1.75 -4.65 17.45
C LEU A 491 2.68 -3.76 18.31
N ASN A 492 2.36 -3.49 19.57
CA ASN A 492 3.18 -2.66 20.44
C ASN A 492 4.54 -3.32 20.77
N ASN A 493 5.64 -2.55 20.78
CA ASN A 493 7.01 -3.00 21.08
C ASN A 493 7.46 -4.20 20.23
N TRP A 494 6.99 -4.28 18.98
CA TRP A 494 7.08 -5.48 18.15
C TRP A 494 8.17 -5.43 17.08
N ASP A 495 8.53 -4.24 16.58
CA ASP A 495 9.40 -4.03 15.42
C ASP A 495 10.84 -3.60 15.76
#